data_AF-A0A661I2Y7-F1
#
_entry.id   AF-A0A661I2Y7-F1
#
_cell.length_a   1.000
_cell.length_b   1.000
_cell.length_c   1.000
_cell.angle_alpha   90.00
_cell.angle_beta   90.00
_cell.angle_gamma   90.00
#
_symmetry.space_group_name_H-M   'P 1'
#
loop_
_entity.id
_entity.type
_entity.pdbx_description
1 polymer ?
#
loop_
_entity_poly.entity_id
_entity_poly.type
_entity_poly.pdbx_seq_one_letter_code
_entity_poly.pdbx_strand_id
1 'polypeptide(L)'
;MSLREDINYSIWCDFIERDFLENGFQDLINNEIIHGATSNPAIFQQSITNSSAYTQQINMLQANETKKIYEELAITDIKRAAEILKPLYDTNANDGFISLEVDPTLCDDMMGTIEEGARLHSQISYDNVMIKIPATTAGYGAMEHLTSMGINVNATLIFSPKQAIDSAIALDKGIKESGKDTK
;
A
#
# COMPACT_ATOMS: atom_id res chain seq x y z
N MET A 1 7.77 19.21 22.33
CA MET A 1 7.23 18.05 21.63
C MET A 1 6.29 18.55 20.57
N SER A 2 6.31 17.94 19.39
CA SER A 2 5.33 18.26 18.35
C SER A 2 3.96 17.68 18.75
N LEU A 3 2.86 18.22 18.24
CA LEU A 3 1.51 17.66 18.48
C LEU A 3 1.47 16.14 18.20
N ARG A 4 2.26 15.70 17.22
CA ARG A 4 2.44 14.30 16.84
C ARG A 4 2.98 13.42 17.97
N GLU A 5 4.01 13.89 18.66
CA GLU A 5 4.61 13.19 19.81
C GLU A 5 3.68 13.18 21.01
N ASP A 6 2.91 14.25 21.21
CA ASP A 6 2.03 14.41 22.37
C ASP A 6 0.80 13.50 22.34
N ILE A 7 0.22 13.26 21.15
CA ILE A 7 -1.00 12.44 20.98
C ILE A 7 -0.79 11.13 20.20
N ASN A 8 0.46 10.79 19.86
CA ASN A 8 0.86 9.54 19.20
C ASN A 8 0.01 9.18 17.97
N TYR A 9 0.11 10.00 16.92
CA TYR A 9 -0.55 9.76 15.63
C TYR A 9 0.42 9.95 14.46
N SER A 10 0.04 9.47 13.29
CA SER A 10 0.80 9.63 12.05
C SER A 10 -0.17 10.09 10.95
N ILE A 11 0.17 11.16 10.23
CA ILE A 11 -0.65 11.68 9.11
C ILE A 11 -0.13 11.03 7.83
N TRP A 12 -1.01 10.36 7.09
CA TRP A 12 -0.67 9.76 5.81
C TRP A 12 -1.41 10.47 4.68
N CYS A 13 -0.77 10.58 3.52
CA CYS A 13 -1.36 11.17 2.32
C CYS A 13 -2.20 10.12 1.58
N ASP A 14 -3.52 10.30 1.50
CA ASP A 14 -4.42 9.42 0.73
C ASP A 14 -4.51 9.86 -0.74
N PHE A 15 -3.35 9.99 -1.38
CA PHE A 15 -3.23 10.37 -2.78
C PHE A 15 -1.86 9.96 -3.32
N ILE A 16 -1.83 9.52 -4.59
CA ILE A 16 -0.60 9.27 -5.33
C ILE A 16 -0.79 9.70 -6.78
N GLU A 17 0.12 10.52 -7.29
CA GLU A 17 0.19 10.89 -8.70
C GLU A 17 1.66 11.16 -9.05
N ARG A 18 2.07 10.77 -10.25
CA ARG A 18 3.47 10.74 -10.68
C ARG A 18 4.18 12.09 -10.59
N ASP A 19 3.59 13.17 -11.10
CA ASP A 19 4.21 14.50 -10.99
C ASP A 19 4.18 15.01 -9.56
N PHE A 20 3.13 14.71 -8.80
CA PHE A 20 3.04 15.05 -7.39
C PHE A 20 4.15 14.40 -6.55
N LEU A 21 4.50 13.13 -6.81
CA LEU A 21 5.60 12.43 -6.14
C LEU A 21 6.95 13.14 -6.30
N GLU A 22 7.23 13.67 -7.49
CA GLU A 22 8.50 14.33 -7.77
C GLU A 22 8.59 15.75 -7.21
N ASN A 23 7.45 16.36 -6.91
CA ASN A 23 7.37 17.75 -6.47
C ASN A 23 6.77 17.85 -5.06
N GLY A 24 5.45 18.01 -4.97
CA GLY A 24 4.77 18.36 -3.73
C GLY A 24 4.86 17.29 -2.63
N PHE A 25 4.99 16.01 -2.97
CA PHE A 25 5.04 14.93 -1.98
C PHE A 25 6.29 14.99 -1.10
N GLN A 26 7.46 15.22 -1.70
CA GLN A 26 8.72 15.37 -0.97
C GLN A 26 8.70 16.60 -0.05
N ASP A 27 8.10 17.70 -0.50
CA ASP A 27 7.94 18.90 0.33
C ASP A 27 7.09 18.61 1.57
N LEU A 28 5.99 17.83 1.45
CA LEU A 28 5.17 17.45 2.60
C LEU A 28 5.94 16.58 3.61
N ILE A 29 6.82 15.70 3.14
CA ILE A 29 7.67 14.86 3.99
C ILE A 29 8.75 15.69 4.67
N ASN A 30 9.47 16.54 3.92
CA ASN A 30 10.55 17.38 4.42
C ASN A 30 10.08 18.41 5.46
N ASN A 31 8.82 18.85 5.35
CA ASN A 31 8.18 19.74 6.33
C ASN A 31 7.48 18.96 7.46
N GLU A 32 7.69 17.64 7.57
CA GLU A 32 7.12 16.77 8.60
C GLU A 32 5.58 16.81 8.69
N ILE A 33 4.91 17.05 7.55
CA ILE A 33 3.44 17.12 7.47
C ILE A 33 2.85 15.72 7.31
N ILE A 34 3.47 14.87 6.49
CA ILE A 34 3.05 13.49 6.25
C ILE A 34 4.18 12.52 6.54
N HIS A 35 3.80 11.30 6.90
CA HIS A 35 4.71 10.24 7.32
C HIS A 35 4.40 8.89 6.66
N GLY A 36 3.57 8.90 5.62
CA GLY A 36 3.17 7.71 4.88
C GLY A 36 2.17 8.10 3.80
N ALA A 37 1.77 7.12 3.00
CA ALA A 37 0.78 7.33 1.96
C ALA A 37 -0.05 6.08 1.67
N THR A 38 -1.21 6.29 1.07
CA THR A 38 -2.09 5.22 0.61
C THR A 38 -2.50 5.44 -0.83
N SER A 39 -2.65 4.33 -1.55
CA SER A 39 -3.33 4.29 -2.83
C SER A 39 -4.56 3.39 -2.74
N ASN A 40 -5.37 3.44 -3.79
CA ASN A 40 -6.47 2.53 -4.07
C ASN A 40 -6.82 2.63 -5.56
N PRO A 41 -7.65 1.73 -6.11
CA PRO A 41 -8.00 1.74 -7.53
C PRO A 41 -8.62 3.06 -8.00
N ALA A 42 -9.42 3.74 -7.16
CA ALA A 42 -10.03 5.02 -7.52
C ALA A 42 -8.99 6.16 -7.60
N ILE A 43 -8.02 6.19 -6.67
CA ILE A 43 -6.91 7.14 -6.71
C ILE A 43 -6.12 6.94 -8.01
N PHE A 44 -5.73 5.70 -8.34
CA PHE A 44 -5.00 5.45 -9.58
C PHE A 44 -5.83 5.79 -10.82
N GLN A 45 -7.13 5.48 -10.83
CA GLN A 45 -8.01 5.87 -11.92
C GLN A 45 -7.98 7.38 -12.11
N GLN A 46 -8.15 8.17 -11.04
CA GLN A 46 -8.11 9.63 -11.10
C GLN A 46 -6.75 10.15 -11.59
N SER A 47 -5.65 9.61 -11.06
CA SER A 47 -4.29 10.04 -11.39
C SER A 47 -3.92 9.74 -12.83
N ILE A 48 -4.19 8.50 -13.29
CA ILE A 48 -3.86 8.05 -14.64
C ILE A 48 -4.70 8.79 -15.70
N THR A 49 -5.99 9.05 -15.44
CA THR A 49 -6.85 9.67 -16.45
C THR A 49 -6.69 11.19 -16.55
N ASN A 50 -6.19 11.87 -15.51
CA ASN A 50 -6.14 13.32 -15.44
C ASN A 50 -4.73 13.92 -15.59
N SER A 51 -3.69 13.09 -15.67
CA SER A 51 -2.30 13.52 -15.78
C SER A 51 -1.67 13.04 -17.08
N SER A 52 -0.92 13.92 -17.74
CA SER A 52 -0.14 13.57 -18.93
C SER A 52 1.11 12.75 -18.59
N ALA A 53 1.52 12.69 -17.31
CA ALA A 53 2.72 12.00 -16.83
C ALA A 53 2.76 10.48 -17.15
N TYR A 54 1.59 9.89 -17.38
CA TYR A 54 1.44 8.46 -17.71
C TYR A 54 1.51 8.17 -19.22
N THR A 55 1.34 9.18 -20.07
CA THR A 55 1.14 9.03 -21.52
C THR A 55 2.25 8.24 -22.19
N GLN A 56 3.51 8.55 -21.86
CA GLN A 56 4.66 7.89 -22.46
C GLN A 56 4.70 6.39 -22.12
N GLN A 57 4.50 6.03 -20.85
CA GLN A 57 4.55 4.64 -20.41
C GLN A 57 3.35 3.85 -20.94
N ILE A 58 2.16 4.45 -20.99
CA ILE A 58 0.97 3.85 -21.63
C ILE A 58 1.26 3.52 -23.09
N ASN A 59 1.83 4.46 -23.85
CA ASN A 59 2.18 4.23 -25.25
C ASN A 59 3.23 3.12 -25.44
N MET A 60 4.17 2.98 -24.51
CA MET A 60 5.16 1.88 -24.53
C MET A 60 4.53 0.52 -24.22
N LEU A 61 3.49 0.49 -23.38
CA LEU A 61 2.87 -0.73 -22.90
C LEU A 61 1.60 -1.12 -23.67
N GLN A 62 1.16 -0.33 -24.65
CA GLN A 62 -0.15 -0.48 -25.34
C GLN A 62 -0.41 -1.86 -25.99
N ALA A 63 0.63 -2.66 -26.23
CA ALA A 63 0.50 -4.02 -26.76
C ALA A 63 0.14 -5.07 -25.69
N ASN A 64 0.15 -4.72 -24.41
CA ASN A 64 -0.19 -5.59 -23.29
C ASN A 64 -1.68 -5.52 -22.94
N GLU A 65 -2.15 -6.46 -22.13
CA GLU A 65 -3.49 -6.44 -21.55
C GLU A 65 -3.68 -5.28 -20.55
N THR A 66 -4.91 -4.78 -20.41
CA THR A 66 -5.22 -3.60 -19.57
C THR A 66 -4.75 -3.74 -18.13
N LYS A 67 -4.94 -4.91 -17.50
CA LYS A 67 -4.47 -5.16 -16.12
C LYS A 67 -2.95 -5.04 -16.03
N LYS A 68 -2.23 -5.60 -17.03
CA LYS A 68 -0.76 -5.50 -17.07
C LYS A 68 -0.30 -4.05 -17.23
N ILE A 69 -0.95 -3.27 -18.10
CA ILE A 69 -0.63 -1.84 -18.25
C ILE A 69 -0.84 -1.10 -16.93
N TYR A 70 -2.00 -1.29 -16.27
CA TYR A 70 -2.31 -0.69 -14.98
C TYR A 70 -1.26 -1.04 -13.92
N GLU A 71 -0.95 -2.32 -13.74
CA GLU A 71 -0.01 -2.76 -12.72
C GLU A 71 1.39 -2.19 -12.95
N GLU A 72 1.87 -2.13 -14.19
CA GLU A 72 3.18 -1.53 -14.49
C GLU A 72 3.22 -0.03 -14.11
N LEU A 73 2.14 0.71 -14.37
CA LEU A 73 2.02 2.11 -13.95
C LEU A 73 2.00 2.23 -12.41
N ALA A 74 1.12 1.46 -11.77
CA ALA A 74 0.95 1.50 -10.32
C ALA A 74 2.22 1.07 -9.57
N ILE A 75 2.86 -0.03 -9.99
CA ILE A 75 4.12 -0.52 -9.39
C ILE A 75 5.23 0.53 -9.55
N THR A 76 5.30 1.21 -10.70
CA THR A 76 6.30 2.28 -10.90
C THR A 76 6.14 3.38 -9.87
N ASP A 77 4.91 3.85 -9.66
CA ASP A 77 4.65 4.96 -8.73
C ASP A 77 4.79 4.51 -7.26
N ILE A 78 4.36 3.29 -6.92
CA ILE A 78 4.51 2.72 -5.57
C ILE A 78 5.99 2.52 -5.22
N LYS A 79 6.81 2.03 -6.15
CA LYS A 79 8.27 1.95 -5.97
C LYS A 79 8.86 3.32 -5.69
N ARG A 80 8.46 4.33 -6.46
CA ARG A 80 8.97 5.68 -6.30
C ARG A 80 8.55 6.29 -4.95
N ALA A 81 7.29 6.12 -4.55
CA ALA A 81 6.82 6.54 -3.24
C ALA A 81 7.54 5.81 -2.09
N ALA A 82 7.76 4.49 -2.23
CA ALA A 82 8.49 3.69 -1.26
C ALA A 82 9.94 4.19 -1.10
N GLU A 83 10.62 4.50 -2.20
CA GLU A 83 11.97 5.08 -2.19
C GLU A 83 12.01 6.43 -1.47
N ILE A 84 11.08 7.34 -1.78
CA ILE A 84 10.99 8.66 -1.15
C ILE A 84 10.72 8.54 0.37
N LEU A 85 9.86 7.61 0.78
CA LEU A 85 9.47 7.39 2.17
C LEU A 85 10.50 6.57 2.97
N LYS A 86 11.44 5.91 2.31
CA LYS A 86 12.40 4.98 2.94
C LYS A 86 13.19 5.59 4.10
N PRO A 87 13.68 6.85 4.04
CA PRO A 87 14.39 7.46 5.16
C PRO A 87 13.55 7.57 6.44
N LEU A 88 12.24 7.80 6.31
CA LEU A 88 11.33 7.82 7.47
C LEU A 88 11.18 6.43 8.07
N TYR A 89 10.98 5.41 7.23
CA TYR A 89 10.85 4.02 7.66
C TYR A 89 12.12 3.53 8.37
N ASP A 90 13.30 3.85 7.84
CA ASP A 90 14.59 3.46 8.44
C ASP A 90 14.83 4.13 9.80
N THR A 91 14.27 5.33 10.01
CA THR A 91 14.35 6.05 11.29
C THR A 91 13.33 5.53 12.30
N ASN A 92 12.12 5.23 11.84
CA ASN A 92 11.02 4.71 12.65
C ASN A 92 10.15 3.76 11.81
N ALA A 93 10.24 2.46 12.09
CA ALA A 93 9.50 1.41 11.39
C ALA A 93 7.96 1.42 11.65
N ASN A 94 7.43 2.50 12.23
CA ASN A 94 5.99 2.79 12.31
C ASN A 94 5.54 3.85 11.29
N ASP A 95 6.47 4.47 10.56
CA ASP A 95 6.23 5.44 9.50
C ASP A 95 6.88 5.01 8.19
N GLY A 96 6.77 5.84 7.16
CA GLY A 96 7.41 5.66 5.88
C GLY A 96 6.76 4.59 5.01
N PHE A 97 5.53 4.19 5.31
CA PHE A 97 4.81 3.19 4.54
C PHE A 97 4.05 3.77 3.34
N ILE A 98 4.00 3.01 2.25
CA ILE A 98 3.07 3.22 1.13
C ILE A 98 2.24 1.96 0.91
N SER A 99 0.93 2.11 0.71
CA SER A 99 0.02 0.98 0.46
C SER A 99 -0.38 0.83 -1.01
N LEU A 100 -0.37 -0.40 -1.53
CA LEU A 100 -0.97 -0.79 -2.81
C LEU A 100 -2.09 -1.83 -2.57
N GLU A 101 -3.27 -1.58 -3.12
CA GLU A 101 -4.43 -2.48 -3.00
C GLU A 101 -4.39 -3.57 -4.07
N VAL A 102 -4.76 -4.80 -3.67
CA VAL A 102 -5.00 -5.91 -4.60
C VAL A 102 -6.22 -5.64 -5.48
N ASP A 103 -6.36 -6.41 -6.55
CA ASP A 103 -7.49 -6.38 -7.47
C ASP A 103 -8.81 -6.59 -6.71
N PRO A 104 -9.74 -5.63 -6.73
CA PRO A 104 -11.01 -5.73 -6.03
C PRO A 104 -11.87 -6.93 -6.46
N THR A 105 -11.64 -7.49 -7.65
CA THR A 105 -12.37 -8.67 -8.12
C THR A 105 -12.00 -9.95 -7.36
N LEU A 106 -10.90 -9.94 -6.61
CA LEU A 106 -10.43 -11.04 -5.76
C LEU A 106 -10.97 -10.95 -4.32
N CYS A 107 -11.84 -10.00 -3.99
CA CYS A 107 -12.25 -9.71 -2.60
C CYS A 107 -12.87 -10.90 -1.84
N ASP A 108 -13.43 -11.88 -2.57
CA ASP A 108 -14.00 -13.11 -2.02
C ASP A 108 -13.15 -14.37 -2.36
N ASP A 109 -11.99 -14.19 -2.98
CA ASP A 109 -11.03 -15.24 -3.31
C ASP A 109 -9.76 -15.11 -2.45
N MET A 110 -9.69 -15.92 -1.39
CA MET A 110 -8.56 -15.91 -0.47
C MET A 110 -7.23 -16.29 -1.17
N MET A 111 -7.24 -17.33 -2.01
CA MET A 111 -6.02 -17.82 -2.64
C MET A 111 -5.54 -16.85 -3.72
N GLY A 112 -6.45 -16.35 -4.56
CA GLY A 112 -6.14 -15.31 -5.53
C GLY A 112 -5.58 -14.06 -4.88
N THR A 113 -6.15 -13.62 -3.76
CA THR A 113 -5.66 -12.47 -2.99
C THR A 113 -4.24 -12.70 -2.44
N ILE A 114 -3.96 -13.89 -1.91
CA ILE A 114 -2.62 -14.26 -1.41
C ILE A 114 -1.61 -14.25 -2.54
N GLU A 115 -1.92 -14.92 -3.65
CA GLU A 115 -1.03 -15.03 -4.81
C GLU A 115 -0.72 -13.66 -5.39
N GLU A 116 -1.74 -12.81 -5.56
CA GLU A 116 -1.54 -11.47 -6.08
C GLU A 116 -0.77 -10.57 -5.11
N GLY A 117 -1.13 -10.57 -3.83
CA GLY A 117 -0.45 -9.77 -2.80
C GLY A 117 1.04 -10.12 -2.70
N ALA A 118 1.37 -11.41 -2.64
CA ALA A 118 2.76 -11.88 -2.62
C ALA A 118 3.52 -11.52 -3.91
N ARG A 119 2.88 -11.66 -5.08
CA ARG A 119 3.49 -11.29 -6.36
C ARG A 119 3.75 -9.79 -6.45
N LEU A 120 2.78 -8.94 -6.10
CA LEU A 120 2.92 -7.48 -6.13
C LEU A 120 4.03 -7.04 -5.18
N HIS A 121 4.02 -7.53 -3.93
CA HIS A 121 5.08 -7.24 -2.96
C HIS A 121 6.46 -7.65 -3.48
N SER A 122 6.59 -8.85 -4.06
CA SER A 122 7.85 -9.34 -4.63
C SER A 122 8.32 -8.51 -5.83
N GLN A 123 7.40 -8.03 -6.69
CA GLN A 123 7.75 -7.21 -7.85
C GLN A 123 8.16 -5.79 -7.44
N ILE A 124 7.54 -5.25 -6.39
CA ILE A 124 7.86 -3.95 -5.82
C ILE A 124 9.20 -4.02 -5.07
N SER A 125 9.42 -5.05 -4.25
CA SER A 125 10.70 -5.33 -3.58
C SER A 125 11.19 -4.20 -2.66
N TYR A 126 10.27 -3.58 -1.91
CA TYR A 126 10.55 -2.62 -0.83
C TYR A 126 9.90 -3.10 0.46
N ASP A 127 10.62 -2.97 1.58
CA ASP A 127 10.17 -3.40 2.91
C ASP A 127 9.11 -2.48 3.53
N ASN A 128 9.11 -1.20 3.15
CA ASN A 128 8.13 -0.21 3.57
C ASN A 128 6.87 -0.15 2.69
N VAL A 129 6.55 -1.26 2.02
CA VAL A 129 5.32 -1.39 1.23
C VAL A 129 4.33 -2.28 1.96
N MET A 130 3.09 -1.79 2.03
CA MET A 130 1.95 -2.55 2.53
C MET A 130 1.08 -3.05 1.39
N ILE A 131 0.69 -4.31 1.45
CA ILE A 131 -0.38 -4.83 0.60
C ILE A 131 -1.71 -4.57 1.28
N LYS A 132 -2.59 -3.84 0.60
CA LYS A 132 -3.87 -3.42 1.15
C LYS A 132 -4.96 -4.42 0.79
N ILE A 133 -5.61 -4.97 1.81
CA ILE A 133 -6.55 -6.09 1.71
C ILE A 133 -7.92 -5.69 2.29
N PRO A 134 -9.02 -5.84 1.55
CA PRO A 134 -10.37 -5.62 2.07
C PRO A 134 -10.73 -6.53 3.25
N ALA A 135 -11.44 -5.99 4.24
CA ALA A 135 -11.91 -6.71 5.44
C ALA A 135 -13.15 -7.57 5.15
N THR A 136 -13.01 -8.56 4.26
CA THR A 136 -13.98 -9.61 3.96
C THR A 136 -13.63 -10.92 4.65
N THR A 137 -14.51 -11.93 4.60
CA THR A 137 -14.22 -13.26 5.16
C THR A 137 -13.01 -13.92 4.50
N ALA A 138 -12.88 -13.81 3.18
CA ALA A 138 -11.70 -14.28 2.46
C ALA A 138 -10.45 -13.43 2.76
N GLY A 139 -10.64 -12.12 2.88
CA GLY A 139 -9.58 -11.17 3.21
C GLY A 139 -8.87 -11.46 4.52
N TYR A 140 -9.59 -11.90 5.57
CA TYR A 140 -8.95 -12.28 6.84
C TYR A 140 -7.94 -13.42 6.69
N GLY A 141 -8.29 -14.47 5.91
CA GLY A 141 -7.35 -15.56 5.64
C GLY A 141 -6.13 -15.09 4.85
N ALA A 142 -6.32 -14.16 3.91
CA ALA A 142 -5.22 -13.58 3.16
C ALA A 142 -4.31 -12.67 4.02
N MET A 143 -4.89 -11.86 4.92
CA MET A 143 -4.15 -11.03 5.88
C MET A 143 -3.25 -11.89 6.76
N GLU A 144 -3.80 -12.96 7.35
CA GLU A 144 -3.05 -13.90 8.19
C GLU A 144 -1.89 -14.53 7.41
N HIS A 145 -2.16 -15.03 6.20
CA HIS A 145 -1.13 -15.68 5.40
C HIS A 145 -0.02 -14.72 4.93
N LEU A 146 -0.37 -13.55 4.38
CA LEU A 146 0.64 -12.59 3.89
C LEU A 146 1.52 -12.06 5.02
N THR A 147 0.92 -11.74 6.18
CA THR A 147 1.71 -11.31 7.35
C THR A 147 2.59 -12.43 7.89
N SER A 148 2.16 -13.70 7.84
CA SER A 148 3.01 -14.87 8.18
C SER A 148 4.26 -14.98 7.29
N MET A 149 4.19 -14.51 6.05
CA MET A 149 5.35 -14.44 5.14
C MET A 149 6.29 -13.25 5.47
N GLY A 150 5.85 -12.34 6.32
CA GLY A 150 6.54 -11.11 6.66
C GLY A 150 6.18 -9.93 5.77
N ILE A 151 5.06 -9.98 5.05
CA ILE A 151 4.57 -8.89 4.20
C ILE A 151 3.70 -7.98 5.05
N ASN A 152 3.98 -6.68 5.05
CA ASN A 152 3.15 -5.72 5.77
C ASN A 152 1.78 -5.59 5.11
N VAL A 153 0.70 -5.50 5.89
CA VAL A 153 -0.67 -5.51 5.38
C VAL A 153 -1.50 -4.35 5.92
N ASN A 154 -2.16 -3.63 5.02
CA ASN A 154 -3.12 -2.58 5.35
C ASN A 154 -4.55 -3.13 5.23
N ALA A 155 -5.22 -3.42 6.34
CA ALA A 155 -6.62 -3.83 6.32
C ALA A 155 -7.53 -2.65 5.98
N THR A 156 -8.34 -2.78 4.92
CA THR A 156 -9.21 -1.70 4.42
C THR A 156 -10.69 -2.07 4.39
N LEU A 157 -11.56 -1.09 4.11
CA LEU A 157 -13.02 -1.27 4.05
C LEU A 157 -13.63 -1.84 5.35
N ILE A 158 -13.10 -1.39 6.49
CA ILE A 158 -13.59 -1.73 7.82
C ILE A 158 -14.69 -0.74 8.22
N PHE A 159 -15.93 -1.22 8.30
CA PHE A 159 -17.10 -0.38 8.61
C PHE A 159 -17.82 -0.81 9.89
N SER A 160 -17.31 -1.82 10.60
CA SER A 160 -17.89 -2.31 11.85
C SER A 160 -16.81 -2.71 12.87
N PRO A 161 -17.12 -2.64 14.18
CA PRO A 161 -16.22 -3.14 15.22
C PRO A 161 -15.86 -4.62 15.05
N LYS A 162 -16.80 -5.44 14.54
CA LYS A 162 -16.54 -6.85 14.25
C LYS A 162 -15.46 -7.01 13.19
N GLN A 163 -15.57 -6.29 12.06
CA GLN A 163 -14.53 -6.35 11.02
C GLN A 163 -13.17 -5.89 11.55
N ALA A 164 -13.15 -4.86 12.40
CA ALA A 164 -11.90 -4.38 13.01
C ALA A 164 -11.25 -5.45 13.89
N ILE A 165 -12.04 -6.12 14.74
CA ILE A 165 -11.56 -7.20 15.62
C ILE A 165 -11.09 -8.40 14.78
N ASP A 166 -11.88 -8.83 13.79
CA ASP A 166 -11.53 -9.98 12.96
C ASP A 166 -10.23 -9.72 12.15
N SER A 167 -10.06 -8.50 11.62
CA SER A 167 -8.82 -8.09 10.94
C SER A 167 -7.63 -8.09 11.89
N ALA A 168 -7.78 -7.51 13.09
CA ALA A 168 -6.72 -7.48 14.10
C ALA A 168 -6.29 -8.90 14.54
N ILE A 169 -7.25 -9.82 14.70
CA ILE A 169 -6.96 -11.22 15.03
C ILE A 169 -6.18 -11.90 13.91
N ALA A 170 -6.59 -11.72 12.65
CA ALA A 170 -5.92 -12.31 11.50
C ALA A 170 -4.47 -11.80 11.36
N LEU A 171 -4.27 -10.49 11.44
CA LEU A 171 -2.95 -9.86 11.38
C LEU A 171 -2.06 -10.32 12.54
N ASP A 172 -2.55 -10.30 13.79
CA ASP A 172 -1.77 -10.69 14.98
C ASP A 172 -1.29 -12.16 14.89
N LYS A 173 -2.11 -13.07 14.36
CA LYS A 173 -1.71 -14.46 14.15
C LYS A 173 -0.56 -14.56 13.14
N GLY A 174 -0.70 -13.96 11.96
CA GLY A 174 0.33 -14.02 10.94
C GLY A 174 1.63 -13.32 11.38
N ILE A 175 1.54 -12.17 12.04
CA ILE A 175 2.71 -11.48 12.61
C ILE A 175 3.46 -12.36 13.62
N LYS A 176 2.74 -13.07 14.51
CA LYS A 176 3.36 -13.99 15.47
C LYS A 176 4.06 -15.17 14.79
N GLU A 177 3.52 -15.66 13.69
CA GLU A 177 4.11 -16.76 12.92
C GLU A 177 5.33 -16.33 12.09
N SER A 178 5.35 -15.07 11.61
CA SER A 178 6.40 -14.58 10.71
C SER A 178 7.78 -14.52 11.35
N GLY A 179 7.83 -14.27 12.67
CA GLY A 179 9.08 -14.03 13.39
C GLY A 179 9.84 -12.76 12.94
N LYS A 180 9.18 -11.88 12.19
CA LYS A 180 9.70 -10.60 11.68
C LYS A 180 8.92 -9.43 12.29
N ASP A 181 9.50 -8.24 12.26
CA ASP A 181 8.79 -7.00 12.63
C ASP A 181 7.85 -6.57 11.49
N THR A 182 6.75 -7.30 11.33
CA THR A 182 5.71 -7.06 10.32
C THR A 182 4.58 -6.21 10.92
N LYS A 183 4.06 -5.28 10.12
CA LYS A 183 2.96 -4.38 10.46
C LYS A 183 1.67 -4.74 9.74
#